data_AF-A0A2M6P299-F1
#
_entry.id   AF-A0A2M6P299-F1
#
_cell.length_a   1.000
_cell.length_b   1.000
_cell.length_c   1.000
_cell.angle_alpha   90.00
_cell.angle_beta   90.00
_cell.angle_gamma   90.00
#
_symmetry.space_group_name_H-M   'P 1'
#
loop_
_entity.id
_entity.type
_entity.pdbx_description
1 polymer ?
#
loop_
_entity_poly.entity_id
_entity_poly.type
_entity_poly.pdbx_seq_one_letter_code
_entity_poly.pdbx_strand_id
1 'polypeptide(L)' 'MQFTKEQIESFKALYKKEFGEELTDEQAQVEAGDLIDMLKVVCKPVKRESYEKFATERTTNK' A
#
# COMPACT_ATOMS: atom_id res chain seq x y z
N MET A 1 1.25 12.53 5.92
CA MET A 1 2.44 11.65 5.94
C MET A 1 3.40 12.16 4.88
N GLN A 2 4.72 12.01 5.04
CA GLN A 2 5.67 12.39 3.99
C GLN A 2 6.52 11.18 3.64
N PHE A 3 6.45 10.74 2.38
CA PHE A 3 7.21 9.59 1.90
C PHE A 3 8.59 10.00 1.43
N THR A 4 9.56 9.08 1.55
CA THR A 4 10.89 9.29 0.99
C THR A 4 10.84 9.28 -0.54
N LYS A 5 11.88 9.84 -1.17
CA LYS A 5 11.99 9.84 -2.63
C LYS A 5 11.94 8.42 -3.21
N GLU A 6 12.63 7.47 -2.58
CA GLU A 6 12.65 6.08 -3.03
C GLU A 6 11.26 5.42 -2.95
N GLN A 7 10.48 5.73 -1.91
CA GLN A 7 9.10 5.26 -1.77
C GLN A 7 8.19 5.84 -2.85
N ILE A 8 8.34 7.13 -3.16
CA ILE A 8 7.58 7.79 -4.23
C ILE A 8 7.93 7.25 -5.61
N GLU A 9 9.21 7.07 -5.91
CA GLU A 9 9.62 6.49 -7.20
C GLU A 9 9.12 5.05 -7.37
N SER A 10 9.16 4.26 -6.30
CA SER A 10 8.60 2.91 -6.31
C SER A 10 7.09 2.91 -6.53
N PHE A 11 6.37 3.83 -5.87
CA PHE A 11 4.93 3.99 -6.03
C PHE A 11 4.57 4.42 -7.46
N LYS A 12 5.25 5.42 -8.02
CA LYS A 12 5.07 5.89 -9.40
C LYS A 12 5.31 4.78 -10.42
N ALA A 13 6.36 3.98 -10.24
CA ALA A 13 6.66 2.86 -11.12
C ALA A 13 5.55 1.79 -11.10
N LEU A 14 5.03 1.47 -9.92
CA LEU A 14 3.89 0.56 -9.78
C LEU A 14 2.63 1.14 -10.39
N TYR A 15 2.31 2.41 -10.11
CA TYR A 15 1.12 3.08 -10.63
C TYR A 15 1.13 3.09 -12.16
N LYS A 16 2.25 3.47 -12.77
CA LYS A 16 2.42 3.43 -14.23
C LYS A 16 2.29 2.02 -14.79
N LYS A 17 2.84 1.01 -14.11
CA LYS A 17 2.74 -0.39 -14.56
C LYS A 17 1.30 -0.91 -14.55
N GLU A 18 0.52 -0.57 -13.52
CA GLU A 18 -0.82 -1.11 -13.33
C GLU A 18 -1.91 -0.30 -14.05
N PHE A 19 -1.74 1.03 -14.14
CA PHE A 19 -2.75 1.94 -14.69
C PHE A 19 -2.32 2.63 -15.99
N GLY A 20 -1.05 2.56 -16.37
CA GLY A 20 -0.53 3.21 -17.58
C GLY A 20 -0.33 4.72 -17.46
N GLU A 21 -0.54 5.29 -16.27
CA GLU A 21 -0.49 6.74 -16.03
C GLU A 21 0.80 7.16 -15.31
N GLU A 22 1.35 8.31 -15.69
CA GLU A 22 2.48 8.92 -15.00
C GLU A 22 2.00 9.96 -13.99
N LEU A 23 2.58 9.92 -12.79
CA LEU A 23 2.30 10.87 -11.72
C LEU A 23 3.49 11.81 -11.52
N THR A 24 3.22 13.07 -11.16
CA THR A 24 4.23 13.95 -10.56
C THR A 24 4.56 13.51 -9.14
N ASP A 25 5.65 14.03 -8.57
CA ASP A 25 6.03 13.72 -7.19
C ASP A 25 4.96 14.21 -6.20
N GLU A 26 4.33 15.36 -6.45
CA GLU A 26 3.24 15.88 -5.62
C GLU A 26 2.00 14.99 -5.70
N GLN A 27 1.61 14.56 -6.91
CA GLN A 27 0.48 13.64 -7.09
C GLN A 27 0.74 12.32 -6.38
N ALA A 28 1.94 11.76 -6.54
CA ALA A 28 2.31 10.51 -5.88
C ALA A 28 2.31 10.61 -4.35
N GLN A 29 2.70 11.76 -3.77
CA GLN A 29 2.63 11.98 -2.32
C GLN A 29 1.19 11.99 -1.81
N VAL A 30 0.28 12.65 -2.53
CA VAL A 30 -1.14 12.72 -2.17
C VAL A 30 -1.80 11.35 -2.30
N GLU A 31 -1.69 10.71 -3.47
CA GLU A 31 -2.31 9.41 -3.76
C GLU A 31 -1.84 8.31 -2.81
N ALA A 32 -0.53 8.24 -2.53
CA ALA A 32 0.01 7.27 -1.58
C ALA A 32 -0.47 7.54 -0.15
N GLY A 33 -0.64 8.81 0.24
CA GLY A 33 -1.16 9.20 1.54
C GLY A 33 -2.62 8.78 1.72
N ASP A 34 -3.45 9.13 0.74
CA ASP A 34 -4.89 8.84 0.71
C ASP A 34 -5.15 7.33 0.72
N LEU A 35 -4.36 6.55 -0.02
CA LEU A 35 -4.42 5.08 0.01
C LEU A 35 -4.17 4.52 1.41
N ILE A 36 -3.14 5.01 2.10
CA ILE A 36 -2.83 4.55 3.46
C ILE A 36 -3.93 4.96 4.43
N ASP A 37 -4.45 6.17 4.32
CA ASP A 37 -5.52 6.63 5.19
C ASP A 37 -6.82 5.86 4.96
N MET A 38 -7.16 5.54 3.71
CA MET A 38 -8.24 4.61 3.38
C MET A 38 -8.00 3.23 4.01
N LEU A 39 -6.79 2.66 3.87
CA LEU A 39 -6.46 1.37 4.45
C LEU A 39 -6.59 1.37 5.96
N LYS A 40 -6.23 2.44 6.66
CA LYS A 40 -6.42 2.55 8.12
C LYS A 40 -7.89 2.53 8.52
N VAL A 41 -8.78 3.06 7.68
CA VAL A 41 -10.23 3.07 7.94
C VAL A 41 -10.83 1.69 7.63
N VAL A 42 -10.45 1.09 6.50
CA VAL A 42 -11.04 -0.17 6.01
C VAL A 42 -10.48 -1.37 6.77
N CYS A 43 -9.17 -1.42 6.99
CA CYS A 43 -8.55 -2.48 7.75
C CYS A 43 -8.70 -2.19 9.25
N LYS A 44 -9.57 -2.93 9.93
CA LYS A 44 -9.54 -3.00 11.40
C LYS A 44 -8.10 -3.33 11.82
N PRO A 45 -7.50 -2.62 12.80
CA PRO A 45 -6.14 -2.92 13.25
C PRO A 45 -6.07 -4.38 13.71
N VAL A 46 -5.49 -5.21 12.85
CA VAL A 46 -5.27 -6.62 13.14
C VAL A 46 -4.05 -6.66 14.04
N LYS A 47 -4.23 -7.10 15.30
CA LYS A 47 -3.09 -7.39 16.18
C LYS A 47 -2.16 -8.34 15.44
N ARG A 48 -0.84 -8.14 15.55
CA ARG A 48 0.17 -8.96 14.85
C ARG A 48 -0.10 -10.46 14.94
N GLU A 49 -0.47 -10.92 16.14
CA GLU A 49 -0.86 -12.30 16.45
C GLU A 49 -2.07 -12.81 15.62
N SER A 50 -3.01 -11.93 15.31
CA SER A 50 -4.18 -12.24 14.47
C SER A 50 -3.79 -12.30 12.99
N TYR A 51 -2.85 -11.47 12.54
CA TYR A 51 -2.36 -11.49 11.15
C TYR A 51 -1.59 -12.78 10.84
N GLU A 52 -0.73 -13.23 11.76
CA GLU A 52 0.07 -14.46 11.62
C GLU A 52 -0.80 -15.73 11.49
N LYS A 53 -1.98 -15.76 12.15
CA LYS A 53 -2.98 -16.83 11.98
C LYS A 53 -3.60 -16.84 10.58
N PHE A 54 -4.02 -15.67 10.07
CA PHE A 54 -4.60 -15.58 8.72
C PHE A 54 -3.57 -15.88 7.61
N ALA A 55 -2.31 -15.52 7.81
CA ALA A 55 -1.24 -15.76 6.83
C ALA A 55 -0.90 -17.25 6.67
N THR A 56 -0.93 -18.01 7.77
CA THR A 56 -0.60 -19.45 7.78
C THR A 56 -1.72 -20.33 7.21
N GLU A 57 -2.98 -19.92 7.34
CA GLU A 57 -4.15 -20.59 6.74
C GLU A 57 -4.17 -20.51 5.20
N ARG A 58 -3.62 -19.44 4.60
CA ARG A 58 -3.52 -19.32 3.13
C ARG A 58 -2.45 -20.24 2.52
N THR A 59 -1.47 -20.69 3.29
CA THR A 59 -0.39 -21.57 2.81
C THR A 59 -0.70 -23.06 2.96
N THR A 60 -1.72 -23.44 3.72
CA THR A 60 -2.09 -24.85 3.99
C THR A 60 -3.24 -25.39 3.12
N ASN A 61 -3.91 -24.52 2.36
CA ASN A 61 -4.94 -24.90 1.37
C ASN A 61 -4.45 -24.69 -0.07
N LYS A 62 -3.27 -25.23 -0.40
CA LYS A 62 -2.79 -25.34 -1.78
C LYS A 62 -2.34 -26.75 -2.07
#